data_AF-A0A383F4I5-F1
#
_entry.id   AF-A0A383F4I5-F1
#
_cell.length_a   1.000
_cell.length_b   1.000
_cell.length_c   1.000
_cell.angle_alpha   90.00
_cell.angle_beta   90.00
_cell.angle_gamma   90.00
#
_symmetry.space_group_name_H-M   'P 1'
#
loop_
_entity.id
_entity.type
_entity.pdbx_description
1 polymer ?
#
loop_
_entity_poly.entity_id
_entity_poly.type
_entity_poly.pdbx_seq_one_letter_code
_entity_poly.pdbx_strand_id
1 'polypeptide(L)' 'MPKITDILSERIMVLDGAMGTMLQSYCLTEEDFRGDRFKNHLQDLKGNNDILCLTRPDIVKEI' A
#
# COMPACT_ATOMS: atom_id res chain seq x y z
N MET A 1 -0.98 6.28 26.85
CA MET A 1 -1.94 5.80 25.84
C MET A 1 -2.50 4.47 26.32
N PRO A 2 -3.82 4.23 26.21
CA PRO A 2 -4.41 2.93 26.53
C PRO A 2 -3.78 1.84 25.65
N LYS A 3 -3.59 0.65 26.21
CA LYS A 3 -3.09 -0.51 25.44
C LYS A 3 -4.20 -1.01 24.53
N ILE A 4 -3.82 -1.70 23.46
CA ILE A 4 -4.80 -2.33 22.56
C ILE A 4 -5.76 -3.26 23.30
N THR A 5 -5.25 -3.94 24.35
CA THR A 5 -6.05 -4.82 25.22
C THR A 5 -7.16 -4.09 25.96
N ASP A 6 -6.93 -2.83 26.34
CA ASP A 6 -7.91 -2.03 27.08
C ASP A 6 -9.06 -1.66 26.13
N ILE A 7 -8.74 -1.25 24.91
CA ILE A 7 -9.73 -0.86 23.88
C ILE A 7 -10.58 -2.06 23.43
N LEU A 8 -9.96 -3.23 23.24
CA LEU A 8 -10.66 -4.46 22.84
C LEU A 8 -11.68 -4.94 23.88
N SER A 9 -11.50 -4.56 25.16
CA SER A 9 -12.44 -4.90 26.23
C SER A 9 -13.69 -4.02 26.24
N GLU A 10 -13.60 -2.81 25.69
CA GLU A 10 -14.68 -1.82 25.67
C GLU A 10 -15.49 -1.86 24.38
N ARG A 11 -14.88 -2.26 23.26
CA ARG A 11 -15.54 -2.26 21.94
C ARG A 11 -14.87 -3.20 20.94
N ILE A 12 -15.65 -3.57 19.92
CA ILE A 12 -15.14 -4.31 18.75
C ILE A 12 -14.27 -3.37 17.92
N MET A 13 -13.05 -3.80 17.60
CA MET A 13 -12.17 -3.14 16.63
C MET A 13 -12.34 -3.78 15.25
N VAL A 14 -12.27 -2.95 14.22
CA VAL A 14 -12.33 -3.38 12.82
C VAL A 14 -11.00 -3.05 12.18
N LEU A 15 -10.42 -4.02 11.49
CA LEU A 15 -9.23 -3.82 10.66
C LEU A 15 -9.65 -3.40 9.25
N ASP A 16 -8.74 -2.76 8.55
CA ASP A 16 -8.90 -2.38 7.15
C ASP A 16 -9.08 -3.59 6.23
N GLY A 17 -9.50 -3.29 5.01
CA GLY A 17 -9.81 -4.29 3.98
C GLY A 17 -8.58 -4.73 3.19
N ALA A 18 -8.82 -5.43 2.08
CA ALA A 18 -7.75 -5.88 1.18
C ALA A 18 -7.15 -4.71 0.37
N MET A 19 -5.97 -4.24 0.78
CA MET A 19 -5.20 -3.19 0.07
C MET A 19 -4.92 -3.55 -1.40
N GLY A 20 -4.53 -4.79 -1.69
CA GLY A 20 -4.15 -5.21 -3.05
C GLY A 20 -5.30 -5.18 -4.05
N THR A 21 -6.53 -5.41 -3.60
CA THR A 21 -7.73 -5.31 -4.44
C THR A 21 -8.02 -3.85 -4.78
N MET A 22 -7.86 -2.94 -3.81
CA MET A 22 -8.01 -1.51 -4.04
C MET A 22 -6.97 -1.00 -5.04
N LEU A 23 -5.70 -1.41 -4.91
CA LEU A 23 -4.63 -1.03 -5.86
C LEU A 23 -4.92 -1.45 -7.31
N GLN A 24 -5.58 -2.58 -7.53
CA GLN A 24 -5.91 -3.04 -8.90
C GLN A 24 -6.86 -2.08 -9.63
N SER A 25 -7.69 -1.32 -8.90
CA SER A 25 -8.60 -0.33 -9.50
C SER A 25 -7.88 0.89 -10.10
N TYR A 26 -6.65 1.15 -9.68
CA TYR A 26 -5.82 2.25 -10.20
C TYR A 26 -5.12 1.91 -11.53
N CYS A 27 -5.27 0.68 -12.03
CA CYS A 27 -4.71 0.23 -13.32
C CYS A 27 -3.21 0.54 -13.50
N LEU A 28 -2.43 0.39 -12.43
CA LEU A 28 -1.03 0.80 -12.39
C LEU A 28 -0.15 0.08 -13.43
N THR A 29 0.75 0.85 -14.03
CA THR A 29 1.68 0.43 -15.07
C THR A 29 3.07 0.21 -14.49
N GLU A 30 3.95 -0.46 -15.23
CA GLU A 30 5.35 -0.66 -14.82
C GLU A 30 6.06 0.66 -14.48
N GLU A 31 5.72 1.76 -15.17
CA GLU A 31 6.28 3.09 -14.90
C GLU A 31 5.88 3.61 -13.51
N ASP A 32 4.66 3.34 -13.05
CA ASP A 32 4.19 3.71 -11.71
C ASP A 32 4.96 2.96 -10.60
N PHE A 33 5.27 1.68 -10.83
CA PHE A 33 6.07 0.87 -9.89
C PHE A 33 7.56 1.25 -9.93
N ARG A 34 8.07 1.76 -11.04
CA ARG A 34 9.47 2.19 -11.13
C ARG A 34 9.68 3.59 -10.53
N GLY A 35 8.78 4.51 -10.86
CA GLY A 35 8.98 5.94 -10.64
C GLY A 35 10.35 6.41 -11.16
N ASP A 36 10.84 7.52 -10.61
CA ASP A 36 12.18 8.00 -10.93
C ASP A 36 13.27 7.14 -10.27
N ARG A 37 12.98 6.59 -9.09
CA ARG A 37 13.96 5.89 -8.26
C ARG A 37 14.43 4.56 -8.86
N PHE A 38 13.56 3.83 -9.55
CA PHE A 38 13.86 2.50 -10.10
C PHE A 38 13.74 2.44 -11.63
N LYS A 39 13.81 3.59 -12.30
CA LYS A 39 13.73 3.71 -13.75
C LYS A 39 14.68 2.77 -14.50
N ASN A 40 15.90 2.58 -13.98
CA ASN A 40 16.94 1.73 -14.58
C ASN A 40 17.05 0.33 -13.96
N HIS A 41 16.07 -0.11 -13.16
CA HIS A 41 16.11 -1.44 -12.57
C HIS A 41 15.99 -2.52 -13.67
N LEU A 42 16.79 -3.58 -13.56
CA LEU A 42 16.92 -4.56 -14.65
C LEU A 42 15.74 -5.53 -14.77
N GLN A 43 14.91 -5.63 -13.73
CA GLN A 43 13.75 -6.50 -13.68
C GLN A 43 12.48 -5.69 -13.58
N ASP A 44 11.36 -6.29 -13.97
CA ASP A 44 10.04 -5.69 -13.82
C ASP A 44 9.64 -5.64 -12.36
N LEU A 45 9.05 -4.51 -11.96
CA LEU A 45 8.63 -4.22 -10.59
C LEU A 45 7.11 -4.25 -10.42
N LYS A 46 6.35 -4.26 -11.51
CA LYS A 46 4.89 -4.37 -11.47
C LYS A 46 4.44 -5.60 -10.68
N GLY A 47 3.55 -5.35 -9.73
CA GLY A 47 3.05 -6.35 -8.79
C GLY A 47 3.77 -6.34 -7.43
N ASN A 48 4.92 -5.66 -7.32
CA ASN A 48 5.54 -5.41 -6.03
C ASN A 48 4.91 -4.17 -5.37
N ASN A 49 3.79 -4.37 -4.67
CA ASN A 49 3.03 -3.29 -4.05
C ASN A 49 3.79 -2.55 -2.94
N ASP A 50 4.75 -3.19 -2.28
CA ASP A 50 5.57 -2.54 -1.24
C ASP A 50 6.38 -1.38 -1.80
N ILE A 51 6.76 -1.45 -3.08
CA ILE A 51 7.55 -0.40 -3.72
C ILE A 51 6.73 0.88 -3.96
N LEU A 52 5.40 0.76 -4.04
CA LEU A 52 4.51 1.90 -4.22
C LEU A 52 4.56 2.86 -3.03
N CYS A 53 4.94 2.39 -1.83
CA CYS A 53 5.23 3.27 -0.69
C CYS A 53 6.34 4.28 -1.00
N LEU A 54 7.23 3.97 -1.95
CA LEU A 54 8.35 4.81 -2.37
C LEU A 54 8.06 5.56 -3.67
N THR A 55 7.38 4.93 -4.62
CA THR A 55 7.18 5.48 -5.97
C THR A 55 5.84 6.19 -6.16
N ARG A 56 4.79 5.77 -5.43
CA ARG A 56 3.44 6.34 -5.44
C ARG A 56 2.83 6.41 -4.02
N PRO A 57 3.48 7.14 -3.09
CA PRO A 57 2.98 7.27 -1.71
C PRO A 57 1.62 7.98 -1.65
N ASP A 58 1.27 8.74 -2.69
CA ASP A 58 -0.04 9.36 -2.88
C ASP A 58 -1.17 8.32 -2.95
N ILE A 59 -0.98 7.25 -3.73
CA ILE A 59 -1.98 6.18 -3.88
C ILE A 59 -2.08 5.36 -2.59
N VAL A 60 -0.94 4.97 -2.00
CA VAL A 60 -0.94 4.14 -0.77
C VAL A 60 -1.63 4.86 0.39
N LYS A 61 -1.58 6.19 0.44
CA LYS A 61 -2.23 6.99 1.47
C LYS A 61 -3.75 7.15 1.26
N GLU A 62 -4.23 6.98 0.03
CA GLU A 62 -5.65 7.08 -0.32
C GLU A 62 -6.42 5.81 0.02
N ILE A 63 -5.74 4.66 0.05
CA ILE A 63 -6.26 3.33 0.40
C ILE A 63 -6.28 3.16 1.92
#